data_AF-C1N5X3-F1
#
_entry.id   AF-C1N5X3-F1
#
_cell.length_a   1.000
_cell.length_b   1.000
_cell.length_c   1.000
_cell.angle_alpha   90.00
_cell.angle_beta   90.00
_cell.angle_gamma   90.00
#
_symmetry.space_group_name_H-M   'P 1'
#
loop_
_entity.id
_entity.type
_entity.pdbx_description
1 polymer ?
#
loop_
_entity_poly.entity_id
_entity_poly.type
_entity_poly.pdbx_seq_one_letter_code
_entity_poly.pdbx_strand_id
1 'polypeptide(L)'
;RRRVQVVVLGDFGRSPRMQYHAISLASSANLSVDVVAYAGTAARIEVTSHPNVTMRLIAPPPAWTRTRSRLVPLRVVALAMRVAFQIAQLLITMLWRAPSPDYVLLQTPPCVPSFAVCALVAFLRRAVFVVDWHNTAHSLMALEFGTTHPLVRIARWYERVAGSTLPRAHLCVSDEFRVHLESEFGIRGAVVLYDRAPAFFKRTSVEDAHALFVRRVLLHTGGGGGGKVLKDRRSPRERGRTGTSVKIERASGRPALLVSGTSWTKDEDFGVLLDALAMYDEIARADAEELLAGGRGGELLSRGREGGDRGRGKSAPRGGNQKDENETRRKRRLYPDVVAIVTGKGPGRDAYERRMASLRLTHVAIRTAWLPIEDYPTLLGAADLGVCLHASSGGVDLPMKVVDAFGCGLPVVAARYDALSELV
;
A
#
# COMPACT_ATOMS: atom_id res chain seq x y z
N ARG A 1 37.11 -2.18 -8.05
CA ARG A 1 35.97 -1.47 -7.42
C ARG A 1 35.72 -2.14 -6.09
N ARG A 2 35.38 -1.37 -5.05
CA ARG A 2 34.91 -1.97 -3.79
C ARG A 2 33.60 -2.73 -4.04
N ARG A 3 33.35 -3.78 -3.27
CA ARG A 3 32.25 -4.71 -3.47
C ARG A 3 31.35 -4.77 -2.26
N VAL A 4 30.05 -4.87 -2.50
CA VAL A 4 29.03 -5.05 -1.47
C VAL A 4 28.18 -6.26 -1.80
N GLN A 5 27.97 -7.12 -0.80
CA GLN A 5 26.97 -8.18 -0.85
C GLN A 5 25.69 -7.65 -0.21
N VAL A 6 24.62 -7.51 -1.01
CA VAL A 6 23.31 -7.07 -0.56
C VAL A 6 22.46 -8.31 -0.30
N VAL A 7 22.18 -8.60 0.97
CA VAL A 7 21.55 -9.85 1.41
C VAL A 7 20.10 -9.60 1.79
N VAL A 8 19.19 -10.34 1.16
CA VAL A 8 17.74 -10.31 1.44
C VAL A 8 17.25 -11.74 1.52
N LEU A 9 16.92 -12.24 2.71
CA LEU A 9 16.41 -13.61 2.86
C LEU A 9 14.90 -13.69 2.55
N GLY A 10 14.54 -13.22 1.36
CA GLY A 10 13.19 -13.02 0.86
C GLY A 10 13.17 -12.84 -0.66
N ASP A 11 11.98 -12.56 -1.20
CA ASP A 11 11.80 -12.24 -2.62
C ASP A 11 12.30 -10.81 -2.88
N PHE A 12 13.47 -10.69 -3.51
CA PHE A 12 14.10 -9.39 -3.79
C PHE A 12 13.28 -8.51 -4.73
N GLY A 13 12.54 -9.11 -5.69
CA GLY A 13 11.65 -8.37 -6.58
C GLY A 13 10.53 -7.64 -5.84
N ARG A 14 10.20 -8.09 -4.62
CA ARG A 14 9.20 -7.48 -3.73
C ARG A 14 9.78 -6.59 -2.64
N SER A 15 11.08 -6.30 -2.68
CA SER A 15 11.72 -5.32 -1.78
C SER A 15 12.18 -4.09 -2.58
N PRO A 16 11.30 -3.07 -2.78
CA PRO A 16 11.68 -1.83 -3.45
C PRO A 16 12.89 -1.15 -2.78
N ARG A 17 12.95 -1.14 -1.44
CA ARG A 17 14.06 -0.52 -0.69
C ARG A 17 15.40 -1.13 -1.05
N MET A 18 15.53 -2.46 -1.06
CA MET A 18 16.82 -3.09 -1.38
C MET A 18 17.16 -3.02 -2.86
N GLN A 19 16.17 -2.95 -3.74
CA GLN A 19 16.40 -2.61 -5.15
C GLN A 19 16.96 -1.19 -5.29
N TYR A 20 16.46 -0.23 -4.52
CA TYR A 20 17.01 1.13 -4.47
C TYR A 20 18.41 1.19 -3.88
N HIS A 21 18.67 0.47 -2.79
CA HIS A 21 20.03 0.37 -2.25
C HIS A 21 20.99 -0.26 -3.26
N ALA A 22 20.61 -1.35 -3.93
CA ALA A 22 21.45 -1.98 -4.94
C ALA A 22 21.80 -1.00 -6.09
N ILE A 23 20.82 -0.27 -6.62
CA ILE A 23 21.06 0.72 -7.68
C ILE A 23 21.91 1.89 -7.15
N SER A 24 21.58 2.45 -5.98
CA SER A 24 22.32 3.60 -5.43
C SER A 24 23.78 3.25 -5.14
N LEU A 25 24.04 2.06 -4.58
CA LEU A 25 25.40 1.56 -4.35
C LEU A 25 26.14 1.34 -5.68
N ALA A 26 25.46 0.82 -6.70
CA ALA A 26 26.05 0.51 -8.00
C ALA A 26 26.33 1.76 -8.85
N SER A 27 25.41 2.73 -8.86
CA SER A 27 25.44 3.92 -9.72
C SER A 27 26.08 5.12 -9.02
N SER A 28 25.68 5.43 -7.78
CA SER A 28 26.16 6.63 -7.08
C SER A 28 27.50 6.39 -6.36
N ALA A 29 27.65 5.22 -5.72
CA ALA A 29 28.90 4.87 -5.01
C ALA A 29 29.91 4.09 -5.90
N ASN A 30 29.54 3.77 -7.14
CA ASN A 30 30.35 3.02 -8.11
C ASN A 30 30.90 1.69 -7.54
N LEU A 31 30.11 1.01 -6.72
CA LEU A 31 30.43 -0.29 -6.14
C LEU A 31 29.99 -1.43 -7.05
N SER A 32 30.67 -2.57 -6.95
CA SER A 32 30.16 -3.83 -7.50
C SER A 32 29.19 -4.44 -6.48
N VAL A 33 27.97 -4.77 -6.89
CA VAL A 33 26.89 -5.23 -6.02
C VAL A 33 26.55 -6.67 -6.35
N ASP A 34 26.72 -7.58 -5.39
CA ASP A 34 26.22 -8.95 -5.47
C ASP A 34 24.95 -9.07 -4.63
N VAL A 35 23.79 -9.23 -5.27
CA VAL A 35 22.51 -9.39 -4.57
C VAL A 35 22.28 -10.86 -4.23
N VAL A 36 22.31 -11.20 -2.94
CA VAL A 36 22.06 -12.56 -2.44
C VAL A 36 20.64 -12.64 -1.90
N ALA A 37 19.74 -13.28 -2.65
CA ALA A 37 18.33 -13.35 -2.28
C ALA A 37 17.62 -14.61 -2.79
N TYR A 38 16.41 -14.89 -2.30
CA TYR A 38 15.64 -16.01 -2.84
C TYR A 38 15.22 -15.75 -4.28
N ALA A 39 15.27 -16.79 -5.10
CA ALA A 39 14.62 -16.79 -6.40
C ALA A 39 13.11 -16.52 -6.21
N GLY A 40 12.58 -15.58 -6.99
CA GLY A 40 11.21 -15.08 -6.82
C GLY A 40 10.77 -14.20 -7.97
N THR A 41 10.07 -13.12 -7.64
CA THR A 41 9.58 -12.14 -8.60
C THR A 41 10.76 -11.46 -9.30
N ALA A 42 10.64 -11.17 -10.60
CA ALA A 42 11.65 -10.44 -11.34
C ALA A 42 11.88 -9.06 -10.69
N ALA A 43 13.15 -8.72 -10.46
CA ALA A 43 13.52 -7.38 -10.03
C ALA A 43 13.34 -6.38 -11.18
N ARG A 44 13.33 -5.10 -10.84
CA ARG A 44 13.30 -4.00 -11.80
C ARG A 44 14.39 -4.14 -12.87
N ILE A 45 14.06 -3.70 -14.08
CA ILE A 45 14.97 -3.76 -15.23
C ILE A 45 16.23 -2.96 -14.93
N GLU A 46 16.11 -1.84 -14.23
CA GLU A 46 17.24 -1.01 -13.82
C GLU A 46 18.22 -1.75 -12.89
N VAL A 47 17.76 -2.76 -12.15
CA VAL A 47 18.66 -3.60 -11.32
C VAL A 47 19.28 -4.70 -12.18
N THR A 48 18.47 -5.43 -12.95
CA THR A 48 18.91 -6.62 -13.68
C THR A 48 19.78 -6.31 -14.89
N SER A 49 19.62 -5.14 -15.50
CA SER A 49 20.43 -4.68 -16.62
C SER A 49 21.69 -3.90 -16.20
N HIS A 50 21.85 -3.57 -14.92
CA HIS A 50 22.96 -2.75 -14.48
C HIS A 50 24.28 -3.53 -14.50
N PRO A 51 25.35 -3.03 -15.18
CA PRO A 51 26.59 -3.79 -15.38
C PRO A 51 27.35 -4.10 -14.08
N ASN A 52 27.11 -3.30 -13.03
CA ASN A 52 27.73 -3.50 -11.72
C ASN A 52 26.89 -4.32 -10.74
N VAL A 53 25.70 -4.79 -11.14
CA VAL A 53 24.83 -5.59 -10.27
C VAL A 53 24.82 -7.03 -10.77
N THR A 54 25.03 -7.96 -9.86
CA THR A 54 25.00 -9.40 -10.16
C THR A 54 24.01 -10.09 -9.21
N MET A 55 23.00 -10.75 -9.78
CA MET A 55 22.01 -11.49 -9.01
C MET A 55 22.56 -12.88 -8.64
N ARG A 56 22.68 -13.15 -7.34
CA ARG A 56 23.09 -14.44 -6.74
C ARG A 56 21.89 -15.09 -6.07
N LEU A 57 20.97 -15.58 -6.90
CA LEU A 57 19.71 -16.16 -6.41
C LEU A 57 19.93 -17.52 -5.75
N ILE A 58 19.34 -17.70 -4.56
CA ILE A 58 19.32 -18.96 -3.82
C ILE A 58 17.93 -19.60 -3.89
N ALA A 59 17.87 -20.92 -3.94
CA ALA A 59 16.60 -21.64 -3.91
C ALA A 59 15.94 -21.51 -2.53
N PRO A 60 14.61 -21.34 -2.44
CA PRO A 60 13.93 -21.37 -1.15
C PRO A 60 14.09 -22.75 -0.48
N PRO A 61 13.92 -22.84 0.85
CA PRO A 61 14.02 -24.12 1.55
C PRO A 61 13.03 -25.16 1.01
N PRO A 62 13.39 -26.46 1.02
CA PRO A 62 12.54 -27.52 0.50
C PRO A 62 11.14 -27.54 1.12
N ALA A 63 10.11 -27.80 0.31
CA ALA A 63 8.71 -27.73 0.75
C ALA A 63 8.37 -28.67 1.93
N TRP A 64 9.03 -29.83 2.03
CA TRP A 64 8.83 -30.79 3.12
C TRP A 64 9.21 -30.22 4.50
N THR A 65 10.08 -29.20 4.55
CA THR A 65 10.42 -28.51 5.80
C THR A 65 9.27 -27.64 6.34
N ARG A 66 8.23 -27.39 5.55
CA ARG A 66 6.99 -26.70 5.96
C ARG A 66 5.92 -27.69 6.46
N THR A 67 6.34 -28.72 7.19
CA THR A 67 5.43 -29.75 7.69
C THR A 67 4.33 -29.16 8.57
N ARG A 68 3.07 -29.55 8.32
CA ARG A 68 1.91 -29.22 9.17
C ARG A 68 1.60 -30.31 10.21
N SER A 69 2.45 -31.35 10.31
CA SER A 69 2.24 -32.47 11.24
C SER A 69 1.94 -31.98 12.64
N ARG A 70 1.00 -32.61 13.36
CA ARG A 70 0.68 -32.25 14.75
C ARG A 70 1.76 -32.67 15.75
N LEU A 71 2.73 -33.48 15.32
CA LEU A 71 3.83 -33.95 16.15
C LEU A 71 4.89 -32.86 16.33
N VAL A 72 4.99 -32.32 17.54
CA VAL A 72 5.99 -31.33 17.95
C VAL A 72 7.43 -31.72 17.57
N PRO A 73 7.94 -32.94 17.85
CA PRO A 73 9.34 -33.26 17.56
C PRO A 73 9.66 -33.18 16.06
N LEU A 74 8.72 -33.61 15.20
CA LEU A 74 8.90 -33.54 13.75
C LEU A 74 8.95 -32.10 13.25
N ARG A 75 8.17 -31.17 13.86
CA ARG A 75 8.23 -29.74 13.53
C ARG A 75 9.57 -29.12 13.91
N VAL A 76 10.09 -29.46 15.09
CA VAL A 76 11.39 -28.95 15.57
C VAL A 76 12.51 -29.41 14.64
N VAL A 77 12.54 -30.70 14.29
CA VAL A 77 13.53 -31.24 13.34
C VAL A 77 13.39 -30.58 11.97
N ALA A 78 12.18 -30.43 11.44
CA ALA A 78 11.95 -29.77 10.15
C ALA A 78 12.41 -28.31 10.15
N LEU A 79 12.18 -27.57 11.25
CA LEU A 79 12.66 -26.20 11.41
C LEU A 79 14.19 -26.14 11.49
N ALA A 80 14.81 -27.03 12.28
CA ALA A 80 16.26 -27.11 12.39
C ALA A 80 16.92 -27.42 11.03
N MET A 81 16.37 -28.39 10.29
CA MET A 81 16.84 -28.73 8.94
C MET A 81 16.66 -27.56 7.96
N ARG A 82 15.55 -26.82 8.05
CA ARG A 82 15.33 -25.61 7.26
C ARG A 82 16.41 -24.57 7.53
N VAL A 83 16.68 -24.27 8.79
CA VAL A 83 17.71 -23.31 9.20
C VAL A 83 19.09 -23.77 8.76
N ALA A 84 19.44 -25.05 8.95
CA ALA A 84 20.71 -25.62 8.52
C ALA A 84 20.90 -25.51 7.00
N PHE A 85 19.86 -25.81 6.21
CA PHE A 85 19.89 -25.64 4.76
C PHE A 85 20.10 -24.18 4.36
N GLN A 86 19.40 -23.24 5.01
CA GLN A 86 19.58 -21.80 4.78
C GLN A 86 21.01 -21.34 5.12
N ILE A 87 21.58 -21.80 6.23
CA ILE A 87 22.97 -21.51 6.63
C ILE A 87 23.93 -22.00 5.54
N ALA A 88 23.81 -23.26 5.12
CA ALA A 88 24.68 -23.84 4.10
C ALA A 88 24.57 -23.07 2.77
N GLN A 89 23.36 -22.77 2.31
CA GLN A 89 23.16 -22.01 1.06
C GLN A 89 23.75 -20.61 1.11
N LEU A 90 23.55 -19.88 2.21
CA LEU A 90 24.08 -18.53 2.38
C LEU A 90 25.61 -18.56 2.43
N LEU A 91 26.20 -19.44 3.25
CA LEU A 91 27.65 -19.60 3.32
C LEU A 91 28.23 -19.98 1.94
N ILE A 92 27.61 -20.94 1.24
CA ILE A 92 28.09 -21.35 -0.08
C ILE A 92 28.06 -20.20 -1.07
N THR A 93 26.97 -19.45 -1.06
CA THR A 93 26.78 -18.36 -2.01
C THR A 93 27.72 -17.19 -1.71
N MET A 94 27.81 -16.79 -0.44
CA MET A 94 28.57 -15.61 -0.01
C MET A 94 30.08 -15.86 0.07
N LEU A 95 30.52 -17.09 0.35
CA LEU A 95 31.95 -17.44 0.45
C LEU A 95 32.52 -18.01 -0.85
N TRP A 96 31.81 -18.88 -1.57
CA TRP A 96 32.38 -19.59 -2.74
C TRP A 96 31.83 -19.12 -4.08
N ARG A 97 30.55 -18.74 -4.17
CA ARG A 97 29.95 -18.34 -5.47
C ARG A 97 30.03 -16.85 -5.77
N ALA A 98 30.18 -16.01 -4.76
CA ALA A 98 30.36 -14.57 -4.89
C ALA A 98 31.81 -14.18 -4.59
N PRO A 99 32.36 -13.16 -5.28
CA PRO A 99 33.67 -12.63 -4.94
C PRO A 99 33.68 -12.02 -3.52
N SER A 100 34.88 -11.87 -2.96
CA SER A 100 35.05 -11.30 -1.61
C SER A 100 34.46 -9.89 -1.50
N PRO A 101 33.57 -9.63 -0.54
CA PRO A 101 33.01 -8.29 -0.31
C PRO A 101 33.91 -7.42 0.56
N ASP A 102 33.80 -6.11 0.40
CA ASP A 102 34.25 -5.11 1.37
C ASP A 102 33.13 -4.75 2.37
N TYR A 103 31.87 -4.92 1.95
CA TYR A 103 30.67 -4.65 2.76
C TYR A 103 29.65 -5.78 2.63
N VAL A 104 28.97 -6.10 3.73
CA VAL A 104 27.80 -6.98 3.74
C VAL A 104 26.64 -6.17 4.27
N LEU A 105 25.63 -5.91 3.43
CA LEU A 105 24.43 -5.17 3.79
C LEU A 105 23.25 -6.13 3.88
N LEU A 106 22.66 -6.29 5.06
CA LEU A 106 21.54 -7.21 5.30
C LEU A 106 20.26 -6.44 5.59
N GLN A 107 19.16 -6.76 4.88
CA GLN A 107 17.82 -6.30 5.24
C GLN A 107 17.21 -7.21 6.32
N THR A 108 16.65 -6.64 7.40
CA THR A 108 15.76 -7.35 8.31
C THR A 108 14.29 -7.15 7.95
N PRO A 109 13.40 -8.09 8.28
CA PRO A 109 13.62 -9.47 8.71
C PRO A 109 13.81 -10.44 7.51
N PRO A 110 14.19 -11.72 7.72
CA PRO A 110 14.46 -12.41 9.00
C PRO A 110 15.88 -12.21 9.53
N CYS A 111 16.06 -12.43 10.83
CA CYS A 111 17.34 -12.30 11.55
C CYS A 111 18.04 -13.66 11.78
N VAL A 112 17.27 -14.76 11.83
CA VAL A 112 17.79 -16.13 11.88
C VAL A 112 17.65 -16.77 10.50
N PRO A 113 18.71 -17.38 9.93
CA PRO A 113 20.10 -17.42 10.41
C PRO A 113 20.97 -16.24 9.94
N SER A 114 20.37 -15.26 9.25
CA SER A 114 21.07 -14.23 8.47
C SER A 114 22.08 -13.41 9.28
N PHE A 115 21.79 -13.02 10.52
CA PHE A 115 22.73 -12.26 11.36
C PHE A 115 24.04 -13.02 11.59
N ALA A 116 23.94 -14.26 12.07
CA ALA A 116 25.10 -15.09 12.34
C ALA A 116 25.92 -15.36 11.07
N VAL A 117 25.25 -15.67 9.95
CA VAL A 117 25.93 -15.98 8.69
C VAL A 117 26.60 -14.75 8.10
N CYS A 118 25.91 -13.60 8.04
CA CYS A 118 26.48 -12.37 7.50
C CYS A 118 27.65 -11.87 8.35
N ALA A 119 27.54 -11.95 9.67
CA ALA A 119 28.63 -11.60 10.58
C ALA A 119 29.85 -12.52 10.40
N LEU A 120 29.64 -13.83 10.27
CA LEU A 120 30.71 -14.79 10.02
C LEU A 120 31.41 -14.52 8.67
N VAL A 121 30.64 -14.30 7.60
CA VAL A 121 31.21 -13.97 6.28
C VAL A 121 31.99 -12.66 6.36
N ALA A 122 31.43 -11.63 7.01
CA ALA A 122 32.09 -10.34 7.16
C ALA A 122 33.42 -10.49 7.92
N PHE A 123 33.43 -11.25 9.01
CA PHE A 123 34.64 -11.56 9.76
C PHE A 123 35.70 -12.29 8.90
N LEU A 124 35.31 -13.39 8.23
CA LEU A 124 36.23 -14.18 7.40
C LEU A 124 36.78 -13.40 6.20
N ARG A 125 36.00 -12.46 5.68
CA ARG A 125 36.37 -11.64 4.51
C ARG A 125 36.93 -10.26 4.88
N ARG A 126 37.05 -9.94 6.17
CA ARG A 126 37.42 -8.61 6.69
C ARG A 126 36.53 -7.49 6.11
N ALA A 127 35.27 -7.81 5.87
CA ALA A 127 34.26 -6.89 5.38
C ALA A 127 33.54 -6.18 6.53
N VAL A 128 32.92 -5.03 6.24
CA VAL A 128 32.07 -4.32 7.19
C VAL A 128 30.64 -4.85 7.12
N PHE A 129 30.13 -5.38 8.23
CA PHE A 129 28.75 -5.82 8.33
C PHE A 129 27.82 -4.65 8.69
N VAL A 130 26.80 -4.42 7.87
CA VAL A 130 25.79 -3.37 8.00
C VAL A 130 24.40 -4.00 8.00
N VAL A 131 23.54 -3.57 8.91
CA VAL A 131 22.14 -4.02 8.98
C VAL A 131 21.21 -2.87 8.64
N ASP A 132 20.24 -3.15 7.79
CA ASP A 132 19.14 -2.25 7.43
C ASP A 132 17.83 -2.75 8.06
N TRP A 133 17.38 -2.03 9.08
CA TRP A 133 16.23 -2.35 9.91
C TRP A 133 14.94 -1.87 9.27
N HIS A 134 14.13 -2.83 8.80
CA HIS A 134 12.85 -2.55 8.14
C HIS A 134 11.65 -2.88 9.01
N ASN A 135 11.74 -4.01 9.71
CA ASN A 135 10.85 -4.43 10.79
C ASN A 135 11.64 -5.39 11.69
N THR A 136 11.12 -5.70 12.87
CA THR A 136 11.71 -6.67 13.78
C THR A 136 11.08 -8.05 13.59
N ALA A 137 11.91 -9.08 13.51
CA ALA A 137 11.47 -10.46 13.35
C ALA A 137 10.59 -10.91 14.52
N HIS A 138 10.86 -10.45 15.74
CA HIS A 138 10.04 -10.80 16.90
C HIS A 138 8.64 -10.16 16.85
N SER A 139 8.49 -8.93 16.34
CA SER A 139 7.17 -8.29 16.21
C SER A 139 6.30 -8.98 15.16
N LEU A 140 6.87 -9.39 14.03
CA LEU A 140 6.17 -10.23 13.06
C LEU A 140 5.75 -11.58 13.65
N MET A 141 6.62 -12.21 14.45
CA MET A 141 6.29 -13.47 15.12
C MET A 141 5.21 -13.28 16.18
N ALA A 142 5.18 -12.14 16.87
CA ALA A 142 4.17 -11.82 17.87
C ALA A 142 2.76 -11.72 17.28
N LEU A 143 2.61 -11.35 16.00
CA LEU A 143 1.30 -11.37 15.32
C LEU A 143 0.73 -12.79 15.22
N GLU A 144 1.57 -13.80 15.01
CA GLU A 144 1.13 -15.18 14.83
C GLU A 144 0.94 -15.91 16.16
N PHE A 145 1.85 -15.72 17.11
CA PHE A 145 1.91 -16.50 18.35
C PHE A 145 1.50 -15.73 19.61
N GLY A 146 1.35 -14.41 19.52
CA GLY A 146 1.15 -13.52 20.67
C GLY A 146 2.46 -13.08 21.32
N THR A 147 2.44 -11.90 21.95
CA THR A 147 3.62 -11.24 22.55
C THR A 147 4.22 -12.02 23.74
N THR A 148 3.42 -12.82 24.43
CA THR A 148 3.82 -13.59 25.63
C THR A 148 4.45 -14.95 25.30
N HIS A 149 4.41 -15.37 24.02
CA HIS A 149 4.87 -16.69 23.62
C HIS A 149 6.39 -16.88 23.83
N PRO A 150 6.86 -18.01 24.39
CA PRO A 150 8.29 -18.23 24.66
C PRO A 150 9.20 -18.05 23.45
N LEU A 151 8.78 -18.51 22.26
CA LEU A 151 9.55 -18.33 21.02
C LEU A 151 9.71 -16.85 20.63
N VAL A 152 8.70 -16.01 20.88
CA VAL A 152 8.76 -14.57 20.60
C VAL A 152 9.78 -13.91 21.53
N ARG A 153 9.80 -14.31 22.81
CA ARG A 153 10.80 -13.83 23.78
C ARG A 153 12.23 -14.23 23.40
N ILE A 154 12.43 -15.47 22.97
CA ILE A 154 13.73 -15.96 22.49
C ILE A 154 14.15 -15.21 21.23
N ALA A 155 13.25 -15.03 20.27
CA ALA A 155 13.50 -14.28 19.05
C ALA A 155 13.87 -12.82 19.35
N ARG A 156 13.15 -12.15 20.25
CA ARG A 156 13.45 -10.78 20.71
C ARG A 156 14.82 -10.71 21.37
N TRP A 157 15.14 -11.64 22.27
CA TRP A 157 16.46 -11.69 22.91
C TRP A 157 17.58 -11.88 21.88
N TYR A 158 17.43 -12.85 20.96
CA TYR A 158 18.43 -13.10 19.93
C TYR A 158 18.60 -11.87 19.02
N GLU A 159 17.50 -11.32 18.53
CA GLU A 159 17.50 -10.14 17.66
C GLU A 159 18.14 -8.93 18.36
N ARG A 160 17.86 -8.74 19.66
CA ARG A 160 18.48 -7.69 20.48
C ARG A 160 19.98 -7.88 20.62
N VAL A 161 20.41 -9.06 21.07
CA VAL A 161 21.83 -9.32 21.35
C VAL A 161 22.64 -9.37 20.05
N ALA A 162 22.24 -10.18 19.08
CA ALA A 162 22.96 -10.32 17.82
C ALA A 162 22.88 -9.03 16.98
N GLY A 163 21.74 -8.33 17.00
CA GLY A 163 21.55 -7.07 16.29
C GLY A 163 22.39 -5.92 16.84
N SER A 164 22.68 -5.88 18.14
CA SER A 164 23.49 -4.83 18.76
C SER A 164 25.00 -5.13 18.79
N THR A 165 25.40 -6.40 18.68
CA THR A 165 26.81 -6.80 18.87
C THR A 165 27.54 -7.16 17.58
N LEU A 166 26.84 -7.70 16.57
CA LEU A 166 27.49 -8.21 15.36
C LEU A 166 27.72 -7.15 14.27
N PRO A 167 26.74 -6.29 13.94
CA PRO A 167 26.92 -5.29 12.88
C PRO A 167 27.79 -4.12 13.37
N ARG A 168 28.49 -3.49 12.44
CA ARG A 168 29.31 -2.29 12.70
C ARG A 168 28.53 -0.99 12.46
N ALA A 169 27.49 -1.05 11.63
CA ALA A 169 26.65 0.10 11.32
C ALA A 169 25.20 -0.35 11.10
N HIS A 170 24.28 0.60 11.31
CA HIS A 170 22.85 0.37 11.25
C HIS A 170 22.18 1.43 10.41
N LEU A 171 21.29 1.00 9.53
CA LEU A 171 20.34 1.81 8.79
C LEU A 171 18.93 1.47 9.30
N CYS A 172 18.00 2.40 9.25
CA CYS A 172 16.60 2.16 9.62
C CYS A 172 15.65 2.98 8.76
N VAL A 173 14.38 2.59 8.71
CA VAL A 173 13.36 3.19 7.82
C VAL A 173 12.83 4.53 8.29
N SER A 174 12.93 4.83 9.58
CA SER A 174 12.27 5.96 10.23
C SER A 174 13.01 6.35 11.51
N ASP A 175 12.77 7.59 11.96
CA ASP A 175 13.28 8.12 13.21
C ASP A 175 12.67 7.43 14.43
N GLU A 176 11.38 7.11 14.41
CA GLU A 176 10.75 6.33 15.48
C GLU A 176 11.41 4.96 15.63
N PHE A 177 11.81 4.33 14.52
CA PHE A 177 12.56 3.07 14.57
C PHE A 177 13.98 3.31 15.08
N ARG A 178 14.65 4.41 14.73
CA ARG A 178 15.94 4.77 15.34
C ARG A 178 15.82 4.88 16.87
N VAL A 179 14.80 5.58 17.36
CA VAL A 179 14.52 5.72 18.81
C VAL A 179 14.22 4.37 19.45
N HIS A 180 13.46 3.51 18.77
CA HIS A 180 13.21 2.14 19.21
C HIS A 180 14.50 1.32 19.30
N LEU A 181 15.38 1.37 18.29
CA LEU A 181 16.67 0.66 18.32
C LEU A 181 17.58 1.17 19.46
N GLU A 182 17.56 2.46 19.73
CA GLU A 182 18.34 3.04 20.82
C GLU A 182 17.84 2.58 22.20
N SER A 183 16.53 2.67 22.44
CA SER A 183 15.91 2.32 23.73
C SER A 183 15.81 0.81 23.97
N GLU A 184 15.34 0.06 22.98
CA GLU A 184 15.03 -1.36 23.07
C GLU A 184 16.18 -2.26 22.63
N PHE A 185 17.20 -1.75 21.95
CA PHE A 185 18.34 -2.56 21.52
C PHE A 185 19.68 -2.00 22.02
N GLY A 186 19.71 -0.77 22.54
CA GLY A 186 20.96 -0.10 22.91
C GLY A 186 21.82 0.27 21.70
N ILE A 187 21.24 0.27 20.50
CA ILE A 187 21.94 0.56 19.26
C ILE A 187 21.93 2.07 19.04
N ARG A 188 23.07 2.71 19.31
CA ARG A 188 23.26 4.16 19.11
C ARG A 188 23.84 4.44 17.73
N GLY A 189 23.41 5.55 17.13
CA GLY A 189 23.95 6.02 15.85
C GLY A 189 23.42 5.28 14.61
N ALA A 190 22.23 4.65 14.69
CA ALA A 190 21.54 4.18 13.50
C ALA A 190 21.16 5.36 12.60
N VAL A 191 21.44 5.24 11.30
CA VAL A 191 21.15 6.27 10.30
C VAL A 191 19.76 6.04 9.73
N VAL A 192 18.90 7.06 9.79
CA VAL A 192 17.57 7.00 9.19
C VAL A 192 17.68 7.21 7.69
N LEU A 193 17.18 6.24 6.92
CA LEU A 193 16.98 6.33 5.49
C LEU A 193 15.50 6.05 5.22
N TYR A 194 14.74 7.11 4.94
CA TYR A 194 13.32 7.03 4.65
C TYR A 194 13.05 6.22 3.37
N ASP A 195 11.98 5.42 3.41
CA ASP A 195 11.51 4.77 2.20
C ASP A 195 10.89 5.78 1.23
N ARG A 196 11.09 5.53 -0.07
CA ARG A 196 10.55 6.36 -1.14
C ARG A 196 9.67 5.52 -2.05
N ALA A 197 8.53 6.11 -2.41
CA ALA A 197 7.63 5.53 -3.39
C ALA A 197 8.38 5.23 -4.70
N PRO A 198 8.16 4.05 -5.28
CA PRO A 198 8.56 3.77 -6.65
C PRO A 198 8.17 4.86 -7.65
N ALA A 199 9.03 5.18 -8.62
CA ALA A 199 8.77 6.24 -9.61
C ALA A 199 7.54 5.99 -10.50
N PHE A 200 7.05 4.75 -10.56
CA PHE A 200 5.80 4.40 -11.24
C PHE A 200 4.55 4.79 -10.45
N PHE A 201 4.65 5.05 -9.13
CA PHE A 201 3.60 5.76 -8.41
C PHE A 201 3.71 7.24 -8.77
N LYS A 202 2.76 7.68 -9.57
CA LYS A 202 2.63 9.05 -10.05
C LYS A 202 1.16 9.35 -10.29
N ARG A 203 0.81 10.63 -10.47
CA ARG A 203 -0.56 11.01 -10.83
C ARG A 203 -0.92 10.36 -12.18
N THR A 204 -2.08 9.70 -12.22
CA THR A 204 -2.55 9.01 -13.42
C THR A 204 -3.13 10.00 -14.41
N SER A 205 -2.79 9.84 -15.69
CA SER A 205 -3.40 10.61 -16.79
C SER A 205 -4.91 10.32 -16.89
N VAL A 206 -5.67 11.19 -17.54
CA VAL A 206 -7.11 10.98 -17.68
C VAL A 206 -7.39 9.78 -18.59
N GLU A 207 -6.53 9.59 -19.58
CA GLU A 207 -6.57 8.52 -20.58
C GLU A 207 -6.29 7.15 -19.92
N ASP A 208 -5.23 7.04 -19.13
CA ASP A 208 -4.88 5.79 -18.43
C ASP A 208 -5.93 5.43 -17.38
N ALA A 209 -6.45 6.45 -16.66
CA ALA A 209 -7.55 6.26 -15.74
C ALA A 209 -8.79 5.74 -16.49
N HIS A 210 -9.17 6.37 -17.61
CA HIS A 210 -10.29 5.94 -18.42
C HIS A 210 -10.11 4.50 -18.93
N ALA A 211 -8.93 4.17 -19.45
CA ALA A 211 -8.60 2.82 -19.91
C ALA A 211 -8.74 1.78 -18.79
N LEU A 212 -8.26 2.08 -17.59
CA LEU A 212 -8.40 1.22 -16.40
C LEU A 212 -9.88 0.95 -16.07
N PHE A 213 -10.71 2.00 -16.03
CA PHE A 213 -12.13 1.86 -15.70
C PHE A 213 -12.93 1.15 -16.81
N VAL A 214 -12.56 1.34 -18.08
CA VAL A 214 -13.21 0.69 -19.24
C VAL A 214 -12.84 -0.78 -19.37
N ARG A 215 -11.62 -1.18 -19.00
CA ARG A 215 -11.12 -2.58 -19.08
C ARG A 215 -11.92 -3.57 -18.20
N ARG A 216 -12.95 -3.11 -17.48
CA ARG A 216 -13.87 -3.89 -16.63
C ARG A 216 -13.17 -4.69 -15.51
N VAL A 217 -11.91 -4.40 -15.20
CA VAL A 217 -11.16 -5.00 -14.09
C VAL A 217 -11.83 -4.67 -12.74
N LEU A 218 -12.46 -3.50 -12.64
CA LEU A 218 -13.21 -3.06 -11.45
C LEU A 218 -14.67 -3.56 -11.41
N LEU A 219 -15.16 -4.22 -12.47
CA LEU A 219 -16.53 -4.75 -12.57
C LEU A 219 -16.59 -6.28 -12.46
N HIS A 220 -15.45 -6.97 -12.37
CA HIS A 220 -15.41 -8.43 -12.17
C HIS A 220 -15.09 -8.77 -10.72
N THR A 221 -16.13 -8.81 -9.88
CA THR A 221 -16.23 -9.79 -8.78
C THR A 221 -17.66 -10.32 -8.77
N GLY A 222 -17.82 -11.64 -8.83
CA GLY A 222 -19.11 -12.31 -8.89
C GLY A 222 -19.88 -12.25 -7.56
N GLY A 223 -21.20 -12.47 -7.65
CA GLY A 223 -22.09 -12.66 -6.51
C GLY A 223 -23.09 -11.52 -6.35
N GLY A 224 -24.38 -11.87 -6.44
CA GLY A 224 -25.49 -10.91 -6.53
C GLY A 224 -25.70 -10.06 -5.29
N GLY A 225 -26.00 -8.79 -5.54
CA GLY A 225 -26.47 -7.83 -4.54
C GLY A 225 -26.99 -6.62 -5.29
N GLY A 226 -28.30 -6.40 -5.22
CA GLY A 226 -29.06 -5.44 -6.03
C GLY A 226 -28.77 -3.96 -5.74
N GLY A 227 -27.54 -3.51 -5.91
CA GLY A 227 -27.19 -2.10 -6.01
C GLY A 227 -27.35 -1.65 -7.47
N LYS A 228 -28.18 -0.62 -7.70
CA LYS A 228 -28.40 -0.01 -9.02
C LYS A 228 -27.07 0.13 -9.76
N VAL A 229 -26.92 -0.63 -10.85
CA VAL A 229 -25.98 -0.33 -11.91
C VAL A 229 -26.22 1.13 -12.27
N LEU A 230 -25.23 2.00 -12.07
CA LEU A 230 -25.23 3.29 -12.75
C LEU A 230 -25.33 2.95 -14.23
N LYS A 231 -26.53 3.05 -14.79
CA LYS A 231 -26.77 2.91 -16.21
C LYS A 231 -25.93 3.98 -16.87
N ASP A 232 -24.81 3.55 -17.43
CA ASP A 232 -24.07 4.35 -18.38
C ASP A 232 -25.04 4.65 -19.53
N ARG A 233 -25.55 5.89 -19.54
CA ARG A 233 -26.61 6.29 -20.48
C ARG A 233 -26.06 6.63 -21.85
N ARG A 234 -24.78 6.35 -22.13
CA ARG A 234 -24.20 6.40 -23.48
C ARG A 234 -23.08 5.39 -23.61
N SER A 235 -23.41 4.13 -23.94
CA SER A 235 -22.52 3.35 -24.80
C SER A 235 -22.34 4.14 -26.11
N PRO A 236 -21.12 4.54 -26.49
CA PRO A 236 -20.89 5.04 -27.82
C PRO A 236 -21.14 3.86 -28.76
N ARG A 237 -22.22 3.93 -29.54
CA ARG A 237 -22.27 3.20 -30.81
C ARG A 237 -21.09 3.72 -31.60
N GLU A 238 -20.03 2.92 -31.72
CA GLU A 238 -19.01 3.09 -32.76
C GLU A 238 -19.74 3.02 -34.10
N ARG A 239 -20.20 4.18 -34.56
CA ARG A 239 -20.56 4.40 -35.94
C ARG A 239 -19.34 5.07 -36.54
N GLY A 240 -18.56 4.27 -37.26
CA GLY A 240 -17.31 4.68 -37.89
C GLY A 240 -17.46 6.02 -38.59
N ARG A 241 -16.70 7.00 -38.09
CA ARG A 241 -16.27 8.15 -38.85
C ARG A 241 -14.79 8.31 -38.54
N THR A 242 -13.99 7.98 -39.54
CA THR A 242 -12.53 8.02 -39.57
C THR A 242 -12.01 9.40 -39.17
N GLY A 243 -11.05 9.44 -38.25
CA GLY A 243 -10.08 10.54 -38.16
C GLY A 243 -10.36 11.68 -37.18
N THR A 244 -11.11 11.51 -36.08
CA THR A 244 -11.18 12.53 -35.02
C THR A 244 -10.66 11.95 -33.70
N SER A 245 -9.53 12.46 -33.22
CA SER A 245 -9.02 12.14 -31.88
C SER A 245 -10.06 12.52 -30.84
N VAL A 246 -10.69 11.54 -30.19
CA VAL A 246 -11.63 11.78 -29.09
C VAL A 246 -10.83 12.30 -27.90
N LYS A 247 -11.04 13.56 -27.53
CA LYS A 247 -10.42 14.14 -26.33
C LYS A 247 -11.10 13.55 -25.10
N ILE A 248 -10.36 12.83 -24.27
CA ILE A 248 -10.86 12.24 -23.04
C ILE A 248 -10.69 13.28 -21.92
N GLU A 249 -11.78 13.69 -21.30
CA GLU A 249 -11.77 14.66 -20.20
C GLU A 249 -12.52 14.11 -18.98
N ARG A 250 -12.17 14.59 -17.79
CA ARG A 250 -12.90 14.24 -16.57
C ARG A 250 -14.30 14.84 -16.63
N ALA A 251 -15.32 13.99 -16.47
CA ALA A 251 -16.70 14.44 -16.43
C ALA A 251 -16.95 15.40 -15.26
N SER A 252 -17.64 16.51 -15.52
CA SER A 252 -18.13 17.43 -14.48
C SER A 252 -19.14 16.69 -13.58
N GLY A 253 -18.89 16.71 -12.26
CA GLY A 253 -19.76 16.04 -11.29
C GLY A 253 -19.65 14.50 -11.29
N ARG A 254 -18.51 13.94 -11.71
CA ARG A 254 -18.19 12.53 -11.42
C ARG A 254 -18.18 12.29 -9.90
N PRO A 255 -18.45 11.06 -9.43
CA PRO A 255 -18.25 10.74 -8.02
C PRO A 255 -16.78 10.92 -7.62
N ALA A 256 -16.57 11.30 -6.37
CA ALA A 256 -15.26 11.28 -5.73
C ALA A 256 -14.78 9.84 -5.59
N LEU A 257 -13.53 9.57 -5.96
CA LEU A 257 -12.93 8.25 -5.92
C LEU A 257 -12.07 8.09 -4.67
N LEU A 258 -12.50 7.23 -3.76
CA LEU A 258 -11.76 6.84 -2.58
C LEU A 258 -11.10 5.48 -2.83
N VAL A 259 -9.83 5.33 -2.47
CA VAL A 259 -9.11 4.06 -2.55
C VAL A 259 -8.55 3.68 -1.19
N SER A 260 -8.81 2.44 -0.76
CA SER A 260 -8.25 1.88 0.47
C SER A 260 -7.67 0.50 0.19
N GLY A 261 -6.41 0.29 0.55
CA GLY A 261 -5.79 -1.04 0.53
C GLY A 261 -5.90 -1.71 1.88
N THR A 262 -6.38 -2.95 1.94
CA THR A 262 -6.49 -3.70 3.20
C THR A 262 -6.00 -5.14 3.06
N SER A 263 -5.36 -5.63 4.12
CA SER A 263 -4.97 -7.04 4.24
C SER A 263 -6.12 -7.91 4.78
N TRP A 264 -7.25 -7.34 5.18
CA TRP A 264 -8.41 -8.03 5.77
C TRP A 264 -8.06 -8.92 6.98
N THR A 265 -7.02 -8.54 7.72
CA THR A 265 -6.60 -9.20 8.96
C THR A 265 -7.22 -8.48 10.17
N LYS A 266 -7.14 -9.09 11.35
CA LYS A 266 -7.80 -8.58 12.57
C LYS A 266 -7.14 -7.31 13.13
N ASP A 267 -5.87 -7.08 12.79
CA ASP A 267 -5.10 -5.90 13.15
C ASP A 267 -5.51 -4.64 12.36
N GLU A 268 -6.20 -4.80 11.22
CA GLU A 268 -6.80 -3.70 10.48
C GLU A 268 -8.32 -3.66 10.72
N ASP A 269 -8.80 -2.79 11.63
CA ASP A 269 -10.24 -2.60 11.80
C ASP A 269 -10.83 -1.79 10.64
N PHE A 270 -11.13 -2.49 9.56
CA PHE A 270 -11.79 -1.91 8.39
C PHE A 270 -13.21 -1.42 8.68
N GLY A 271 -13.79 -1.79 9.83
CA GLY A 271 -15.11 -1.36 10.26
C GLY A 271 -15.22 0.14 10.39
N VAL A 272 -14.14 0.79 10.85
CA VAL A 272 -14.04 2.25 10.99
C VAL A 272 -14.35 2.97 9.66
N LEU A 273 -13.83 2.48 8.53
CA LEU A 273 -14.13 3.07 7.22
C LEU A 273 -15.58 2.82 6.81
N LEU A 274 -16.13 1.63 7.08
CA LEU A 274 -17.52 1.34 6.76
C LEU A 274 -18.50 2.22 7.54
N ASP A 275 -18.24 2.45 8.83
CA ASP A 275 -19.04 3.33 9.68
C ASP A 275 -18.92 4.79 9.22
N ALA A 276 -17.71 5.25 8.89
CA ALA A 276 -17.49 6.58 8.33
C ALA A 276 -18.24 6.79 7.01
N LEU A 277 -18.25 5.80 6.12
CA LEU A 277 -18.97 5.85 4.85
C LEU A 277 -20.50 5.84 5.05
N ALA A 278 -21.00 5.10 6.04
CA ALA A 278 -22.42 5.12 6.40
C ALA A 278 -22.85 6.49 6.94
N MET A 279 -22.07 7.07 7.86
CA MET A 279 -22.31 8.42 8.37
C MET A 279 -22.25 9.47 7.25
N TYR A 280 -21.30 9.35 6.32
CA TYR A 280 -21.21 10.23 5.16
C TYR A 280 -22.47 10.14 4.29
N ASP A 281 -22.98 8.93 4.01
CA ASP A 281 -24.18 8.72 3.20
C ASP A 281 -25.41 9.39 3.81
N GLU A 282 -25.56 9.30 5.13
CA GLU A 282 -26.66 9.94 5.87
C GLU A 282 -26.62 11.46 5.73
N ILE A 283 -25.43 12.07 5.89
CA ILE A 283 -25.23 13.52 5.74
C ILE A 283 -25.47 13.95 4.29
N ALA A 284 -24.91 13.22 3.33
CA ALA A 284 -25.08 13.52 1.90
C ALA A 284 -26.54 13.41 1.45
N ARG A 285 -27.29 12.46 2.03
CA ARG A 285 -28.73 12.31 1.79
C ARG A 285 -29.53 13.47 2.39
N ALA A 286 -29.19 13.93 3.60
CA ALA A 286 -29.82 15.09 4.21
C ALA A 286 -29.59 16.38 3.39
N ASP A 287 -28.35 16.64 2.95
CA ASP A 287 -28.01 17.77 2.06
C ASP A 287 -28.80 17.71 0.74
N ALA A 288 -28.90 16.51 0.17
CA ALA A 288 -29.69 16.27 -1.04
C ALA A 288 -31.18 16.57 -0.85
N GLU A 289 -31.76 16.13 0.27
CA GLU A 289 -33.17 16.34 0.61
C GLU A 289 -33.46 17.82 0.89
N GLU A 290 -32.56 18.52 1.59
CA GLU A 290 -32.67 19.96 1.88
C GLU A 290 -32.64 20.80 0.60
N LEU A 291 -31.73 20.51 -0.34
CA LEU A 291 -31.67 21.19 -1.64
C LEU A 291 -32.94 20.94 -2.48
N LEU A 292 -33.56 19.77 -2.35
CA LEU A 292 -34.83 19.46 -3.02
C LEU A 292 -36.02 20.20 -2.37
N ALA A 293 -36.02 20.33 -1.05
CA ALA A 293 -37.04 21.04 -0.28
C ALA A 293 -36.96 22.57 -0.47
N GLY A 294 -35.75 23.15 -0.42
CA GLY A 294 -35.49 24.58 -0.64
C GLY A 294 -35.83 25.04 -2.07
N GLY A 295 -35.83 24.13 -3.05
CA GLY A 295 -36.33 24.39 -4.40
C GLY A 295 -37.85 24.54 -4.53
N ARG A 296 -38.63 24.19 -3.49
CA ARG A 296 -40.09 24.41 -3.42
C ARG A 296 -40.48 25.53 -2.43
N GLY A 297 -39.57 25.93 -1.53
CA GLY A 297 -39.85 26.92 -0.47
C GLY A 297 -39.54 28.38 -0.81
N GLY A 298 -38.90 28.66 -1.95
CA GLY A 298 -38.50 30.02 -2.34
C GLY A 298 -39.64 30.98 -2.73
N GLU A 299 -40.88 30.51 -2.85
CA GLU A 299 -42.04 31.35 -3.19
C GLU A 299 -42.87 31.82 -1.98
N LEU A 300 -42.54 31.42 -0.74
CA LEU A 300 -43.37 31.76 0.43
C LEU A 300 -42.78 32.80 1.41
N LEU A 301 -41.55 33.27 1.19
CA LEU A 301 -40.91 34.27 2.08
C LEU A 301 -40.77 35.68 1.48
N SER A 302 -41.38 35.95 0.33
CA SER A 302 -41.46 37.31 -0.24
C SER A 302 -42.83 37.99 -0.08
N ARG A 303 -43.73 37.43 0.75
CA ARG A 303 -45.10 37.95 0.93
C ARG A 303 -45.36 38.59 2.30
N GLY A 304 -44.38 39.35 2.79
CA GLY A 304 -44.46 40.05 4.07
C GLY A 304 -43.59 41.30 4.16
N ARG A 305 -43.78 42.26 3.23
CA ARG A 305 -43.53 43.69 3.47
C ARG A 305 -44.20 44.50 2.35
N GLU A 306 -45.04 45.43 2.77
CA GLU A 306 -45.97 46.22 1.97
C GLU A 306 -45.28 47.24 1.03
N GLY A 307 -46.02 47.68 0.01
CA GLY A 307 -45.98 49.07 -0.45
C GLY A 307 -45.64 49.34 -1.92
N GLY A 308 -46.64 49.29 -2.79
CA GLY A 308 -46.83 50.17 -3.96
C GLY A 308 -45.83 50.10 -5.13
N ASP A 309 -46.27 49.57 -6.28
CA ASP A 309 -46.39 50.30 -7.56
C ASP A 309 -46.92 49.37 -8.67
N ARG A 310 -47.83 49.86 -9.52
CA ARG A 310 -48.45 49.11 -10.61
C ARG A 310 -47.59 49.21 -11.88
N GLY A 311 -46.73 48.22 -12.11
CA GLY A 311 -45.98 48.06 -13.35
C GLY A 311 -46.44 46.86 -14.21
N ARG A 312 -46.95 47.13 -15.40
CA ARG A 312 -47.29 46.14 -16.45
C ARG A 312 -46.06 45.38 -16.94
N GLY A 313 -46.18 44.04 -17.03
CA GLY A 313 -45.66 43.23 -18.12
C GLY A 313 -44.19 42.76 -18.05
N LYS A 314 -44.01 41.45 -17.86
CA LYS A 314 -43.38 40.51 -18.82
C LYS A 314 -43.34 39.12 -18.19
N SER A 315 -44.08 38.18 -18.80
CA SER A 315 -44.02 36.76 -18.52
C SER A 315 -42.59 36.23 -18.67
N ALA A 316 -42.06 35.61 -17.61
CA ALA A 316 -40.79 34.89 -17.66
C ALA A 316 -40.88 33.68 -18.62
N PRO A 317 -39.82 33.37 -19.39
CA PRO A 317 -39.84 32.24 -20.30
C PRO A 317 -39.79 30.92 -19.50
N ARG A 318 -40.90 30.19 -19.49
CA ARG A 318 -40.96 28.78 -19.07
C ARG A 318 -40.30 27.92 -20.14
N GLY A 319 -38.99 27.72 -20.03
CA GLY A 319 -38.23 26.92 -20.98
C GLY A 319 -36.82 26.57 -20.54
N GLY A 320 -36.57 26.43 -19.22
CA GLY A 320 -35.31 25.89 -18.72
C GLY A 320 -35.22 24.40 -19.04
N ASN A 321 -34.19 23.99 -19.77
CA ASN A 321 -33.96 22.59 -20.10
C ASN A 321 -33.71 21.82 -18.80
N GLN A 322 -34.54 20.82 -18.49
CA GLN A 322 -34.52 20.08 -17.21
C GLN A 322 -33.15 19.41 -16.89
N LYS A 323 -32.30 19.26 -17.91
CA LYS A 323 -30.89 18.84 -17.79
C LYS A 323 -30.02 19.92 -17.15
N ASP A 324 -30.17 21.17 -17.54
CA ASP A 324 -29.35 22.29 -17.08
C ASP A 324 -29.68 22.63 -15.62
N GLU A 325 -30.96 22.52 -15.23
CA GLU A 325 -31.39 22.65 -13.84
C GLU A 325 -30.85 21.53 -12.94
N ASN A 326 -30.87 20.27 -13.42
CA ASN A 326 -30.30 19.14 -12.68
C ASN A 326 -28.78 19.22 -12.55
N GLU A 327 -28.08 19.69 -13.57
CA GLU A 327 -26.62 19.90 -13.53
C GLU A 327 -26.26 21.05 -12.58
N THR A 328 -27.03 22.13 -12.59
CA THR A 328 -26.87 23.26 -11.67
C THR A 328 -27.15 22.85 -10.22
N ARG A 329 -28.18 22.01 -9.97
CA ARG A 329 -28.44 21.43 -8.65
C ARG A 329 -27.33 20.49 -8.19
N ARG A 330 -26.76 19.68 -9.09
CA ARG A 330 -25.59 18.84 -8.77
C ARG A 330 -24.36 19.67 -8.39
N LYS A 331 -24.13 20.80 -9.06
CA LYS A 331 -23.04 21.74 -8.73
C LYS A 331 -23.24 22.46 -7.39
N ARG A 332 -24.46 22.46 -6.82
CA ARG A 332 -24.79 23.07 -5.52
C ARG A 332 -24.72 22.13 -4.33
N ARG A 333 -24.58 20.81 -4.55
CA ARG A 333 -24.42 19.84 -3.47
C ARG A 333 -23.08 20.05 -2.78
N LEU A 334 -23.09 20.06 -1.45
CA LEU A 334 -21.88 20.14 -0.64
C LEU A 334 -21.16 18.80 -0.58
N TYR A 335 -21.92 17.70 -0.65
CA TYR A 335 -21.41 16.34 -0.54
C TYR A 335 -21.54 15.59 -1.88
N PRO A 336 -20.43 15.34 -2.60
CA PRO A 336 -20.48 14.58 -3.85
C PRO A 336 -20.84 13.10 -3.63
N ASP A 337 -21.32 12.43 -4.69
CA ASP A 337 -21.41 10.97 -4.67
C ASP A 337 -19.99 10.38 -4.51
N VAL A 338 -19.83 9.29 -3.75
CA VAL A 338 -18.53 8.64 -3.48
C VAL A 338 -18.50 7.23 -4.03
N VAL A 339 -17.41 6.87 -4.71
CA VAL A 339 -17.08 5.48 -5.04
C VAL A 339 -15.85 5.09 -4.24
N ALA A 340 -16.01 4.13 -3.32
CA ALA A 340 -14.93 3.58 -2.52
C ALA A 340 -14.47 2.25 -3.11
N ILE A 341 -13.22 2.20 -3.59
CA ILE A 341 -12.59 0.98 -4.10
C ILE A 341 -11.67 0.42 -3.01
N VAL A 342 -11.99 -0.79 -2.57
CA VAL A 342 -11.27 -1.50 -1.52
C VAL A 342 -10.47 -2.63 -2.17
N THR A 343 -9.15 -2.60 -2.02
CA THR A 343 -8.25 -3.59 -2.62
C THR A 343 -7.60 -4.48 -1.57
N GLY A 344 -7.12 -5.65 -2.01
CA GLY A 344 -6.33 -6.57 -1.19
C GLY A 344 -7.02 -7.90 -0.89
N LYS A 345 -6.34 -8.77 -0.13
CA LYS A 345 -6.78 -10.13 0.16
C LYS A 345 -6.42 -10.54 1.58
N GLY A 346 -7.37 -11.20 2.24
CA GLY A 346 -7.15 -11.85 3.51
C GLY A 346 -8.40 -12.51 4.06
N PRO A 347 -8.29 -13.10 5.26
CA PRO A 347 -9.29 -14.03 5.80
C PRO A 347 -10.60 -13.35 6.20
N GLY A 348 -10.58 -12.06 6.55
CA GLY A 348 -11.77 -11.31 6.98
C GLY A 348 -12.64 -10.78 5.85
N ARG A 349 -12.21 -10.91 4.59
CA ARG A 349 -12.83 -10.25 3.43
C ARG A 349 -14.32 -10.55 3.30
N ASP A 350 -14.71 -11.83 3.32
CA ASP A 350 -16.11 -12.25 3.13
C ASP A 350 -17.05 -11.67 4.21
N ALA A 351 -16.55 -11.51 5.44
CA ALA A 351 -17.32 -10.93 6.53
C ALA A 351 -17.59 -9.44 6.29
N TYR A 352 -16.57 -8.70 5.84
CA TYR A 352 -16.73 -7.30 5.49
C TYR A 352 -17.57 -7.10 4.22
N GLU A 353 -17.44 -7.97 3.21
CA GLU A 353 -18.29 -7.92 2.01
C GLU A 353 -19.78 -8.12 2.36
N ARG A 354 -20.10 -9.05 3.27
CA ARG A 354 -21.46 -9.20 3.80
C ARG A 354 -21.96 -7.94 4.51
N ARG A 355 -21.11 -7.32 5.34
CA ARG A 355 -21.45 -6.06 6.01
C ARG A 355 -21.67 -4.94 4.99
N MET A 356 -20.80 -4.80 4.00
CA MET A 356 -20.96 -3.81 2.91
C MET A 356 -22.30 -4.01 2.18
N ALA A 357 -22.68 -5.25 1.89
CA ALA A 357 -23.95 -5.57 1.23
C ALA A 357 -25.18 -5.27 2.11
N SER A 358 -25.04 -5.29 3.43
CA SER A 358 -26.14 -4.90 4.34
C SER A 358 -26.35 -3.39 4.48
N LEU A 359 -25.36 -2.57 4.09
CA LEU A 359 -25.48 -1.11 4.14
C LEU A 359 -26.39 -0.63 3.01
N ARG A 360 -27.45 0.10 3.35
CA ARG A 360 -28.42 0.68 2.40
C ARG A 360 -27.99 2.08 1.97
N LEU A 361 -26.84 2.16 1.30
CA LEU A 361 -26.22 3.43 0.88
C LEU A 361 -26.83 3.95 -0.43
N THR A 362 -26.92 5.28 -0.56
CA THR A 362 -27.55 5.97 -1.68
C THR A 362 -26.61 6.90 -2.45
N HIS A 363 -25.68 7.53 -1.73
CA HIS A 363 -24.65 8.43 -2.21
C HIS A 363 -23.25 7.81 -2.19
N VAL A 364 -23.09 6.67 -1.52
CA VAL A 364 -21.84 5.90 -1.48
C VAL A 364 -21.97 4.56 -2.19
N ALA A 365 -21.02 4.23 -3.05
CA ALA A 365 -20.87 2.91 -3.65
C ALA A 365 -19.54 2.29 -3.24
N ILE A 366 -19.59 1.18 -2.49
CA ILE A 366 -18.40 0.44 -2.07
C ILE A 366 -18.16 -0.74 -3.02
N ARG A 367 -16.93 -0.92 -3.49
CA ARG A 367 -16.54 -2.01 -4.39
C ARG A 367 -15.23 -2.63 -3.95
N THR A 368 -15.23 -3.94 -3.79
CA THR A 368 -14.00 -4.71 -3.63
C THR A 368 -13.41 -5.04 -5.00
N ALA A 369 -12.13 -4.77 -5.19
CA ALA A 369 -11.45 -5.03 -6.45
C ALA A 369 -10.23 -5.92 -6.26
N TRP A 370 -10.05 -6.86 -7.19
CA TRP A 370 -8.79 -7.56 -7.37
C TRP A 370 -8.12 -6.98 -8.62
N LEU A 371 -6.98 -6.34 -8.42
CA LEU A 371 -6.21 -5.72 -9.50
C LEU A 371 -4.89 -6.46 -9.68
N PRO A 372 -4.44 -6.64 -10.94
CA PRO A 372 -3.04 -6.91 -11.22
C PRO A 372 -2.14 -5.89 -10.52
N ILE A 373 -0.92 -6.32 -10.15
CA ILE A 373 0.01 -5.47 -9.40
C ILE A 373 0.40 -4.21 -10.21
N GLU A 374 0.37 -4.30 -11.54
CA GLU A 374 0.67 -3.22 -12.47
C GLU A 374 -0.45 -2.17 -12.55
N ASP A 375 -1.69 -2.55 -12.26
CA ASP A 375 -2.87 -1.67 -12.33
C ASP A 375 -3.08 -0.87 -11.03
N TYR A 376 -2.46 -1.30 -9.92
CA TYR A 376 -2.61 -0.64 -8.62
C TYR A 376 -2.09 0.81 -8.58
N PRO A 377 -0.89 1.14 -9.10
CA PRO A 377 -0.42 2.53 -9.19
C PRO A 377 -1.35 3.41 -10.03
N THR A 378 -1.88 2.87 -11.13
CA THR A 378 -2.83 3.58 -12.01
C THR A 378 -4.13 3.91 -11.27
N LEU A 379 -4.66 2.96 -10.49
CA LEU A 379 -5.83 3.20 -9.64
C LEU A 379 -5.55 4.28 -8.59
N LEU A 380 -4.42 4.17 -7.89
CA LEU A 380 -4.06 5.09 -6.80
C LEU A 380 -3.86 6.51 -7.33
N GLY A 381 -3.17 6.67 -8.46
CA GLY A 381 -2.98 7.97 -9.12
C GLY A 381 -4.24 8.54 -9.75
N ALA A 382 -5.29 7.75 -9.96
CA ALA A 382 -6.60 8.21 -10.43
C ALA A 382 -7.54 8.65 -9.30
N ALA A 383 -7.26 8.25 -8.06
CA ALA A 383 -8.09 8.53 -6.89
C ALA A 383 -8.06 10.01 -6.47
N ASP A 384 -9.06 10.39 -5.68
CA ASP A 384 -9.17 11.71 -5.06
C ASP A 384 -8.74 11.68 -3.59
N LEU A 385 -8.94 10.55 -2.91
CA LEU A 385 -8.54 10.35 -1.52
C LEU A 385 -8.05 8.93 -1.29
N GLY A 386 -6.89 8.79 -0.64
CA GLY A 386 -6.40 7.54 -0.10
C GLY A 386 -6.86 7.34 1.35
N VAL A 387 -7.19 6.11 1.73
CA VAL A 387 -7.41 5.75 3.13
C VAL A 387 -6.46 4.62 3.53
N CYS A 388 -5.74 4.81 4.63
CA CYS A 388 -4.82 3.82 5.18
C CYS A 388 -5.16 3.51 6.64
N LEU A 389 -5.86 2.40 6.87
CA LEU A 389 -6.17 1.92 8.23
C LEU A 389 -5.11 0.96 8.78
N HIS A 390 -4.07 0.68 8.00
CA HIS A 390 -2.97 -0.17 8.42
C HIS A 390 -2.07 0.57 9.41
N ALA A 391 -1.88 -0.03 10.57
CA ALA A 391 -0.78 0.27 11.47
C ALA A 391 0.19 -0.91 11.44
N SER A 392 1.50 -0.64 11.40
CA SER A 392 2.46 -1.72 11.42
C SER A 392 2.49 -2.43 12.79
N SER A 393 2.87 -3.71 12.78
CA SER A 393 3.00 -4.56 13.98
C SER A 393 3.92 -3.98 15.05
N GLY A 394 4.96 -3.25 14.65
CA GLY A 394 5.88 -2.58 15.57
C GLY A 394 5.52 -1.13 15.85
N GLY A 395 4.60 -0.52 15.09
CA GLY A 395 4.25 0.90 15.18
C GLY A 395 5.36 1.88 14.77
N VAL A 396 6.56 1.39 14.47
CA VAL A 396 7.77 2.21 14.30
C VAL A 396 8.19 2.37 12.84
N ASP A 397 7.72 1.52 11.92
CA ASP A 397 8.01 1.57 10.48
C ASP A 397 6.97 2.35 9.68
N LEU A 398 7.41 2.87 8.52
CA LEU A 398 6.60 3.74 7.69
C LEU A 398 5.45 3.00 7.00
N PRO A 399 4.27 3.64 6.85
CA PRO A 399 3.13 3.02 6.22
C PRO A 399 3.33 3.06 4.71
N MET A 400 3.84 1.97 4.13
CA MET A 400 4.15 1.91 2.71
C MET A 400 2.96 2.27 1.80
N LYS A 401 1.72 1.95 2.21
CA LYS A 401 0.50 2.36 1.50
C LYS A 401 0.34 3.89 1.41
N VAL A 402 0.73 4.62 2.45
CA VAL A 402 0.71 6.09 2.48
C VAL A 402 1.86 6.64 1.62
N VAL A 403 3.05 6.04 1.73
CA VAL A 403 4.21 6.39 0.90
C VAL A 403 3.86 6.26 -0.59
N ASP A 404 3.28 5.13 -0.99
CA ASP A 404 2.83 4.87 -2.37
C ASP A 404 1.79 5.91 -2.83
N ALA A 405 0.82 6.26 -1.98
CA ALA A 405 -0.20 7.27 -2.26
C ALA A 405 0.41 8.67 -2.43
N PHE A 406 1.37 9.04 -1.58
CA PHE A 406 2.12 10.29 -1.71
C PHE A 406 2.95 10.33 -3.00
N GLY A 407 3.52 9.19 -3.42
CA GLY A 407 4.14 9.06 -4.75
C GLY A 407 3.18 9.43 -5.89
N CYS A 408 1.90 9.07 -5.76
CA CYS A 408 0.84 9.43 -6.68
C CYS A 408 0.32 10.88 -6.57
N GLY A 409 0.82 11.67 -5.61
CA GLY A 409 0.27 12.98 -5.26
C GLY A 409 -1.15 12.91 -4.71
N LEU A 410 -1.52 11.77 -4.10
CA LEU A 410 -2.84 11.52 -3.53
C LEU A 410 -2.85 11.93 -2.05
N PRO A 411 -3.75 12.83 -1.59
CA PRO A 411 -3.93 13.08 -0.17
C PRO A 411 -4.44 11.82 0.55
N VAL A 412 -4.02 11.61 1.79
CA VAL A 412 -4.32 10.38 2.55
C VAL A 412 -4.89 10.71 3.92
N VAL A 413 -5.95 9.99 4.30
CA VAL A 413 -6.39 9.87 5.68
C VAL A 413 -5.87 8.54 6.23
N ALA A 414 -5.06 8.60 7.28
CA ALA A 414 -4.45 7.42 7.88
C ALA A 414 -4.86 7.25 9.35
N ALA A 415 -4.93 6.01 9.80
CA ALA A 415 -5.01 5.70 11.23
C ALA A 415 -3.74 6.21 11.92
N ARG A 416 -3.89 6.84 13.08
CA ARG A 416 -2.76 7.43 13.80
C ARG A 416 -1.87 6.34 14.38
N TYR A 417 -0.57 6.44 14.13
CA TYR A 417 0.47 5.70 14.83
C TYR A 417 1.80 6.48 14.77
N ASP A 418 2.78 6.07 15.56
CA ASP A 418 3.93 6.92 15.95
C ASP A 418 4.73 7.45 14.74
N ALA A 419 5.14 6.58 13.82
CA ALA A 419 5.96 6.96 12.66
C ALA A 419 5.19 7.72 11.56
N LEU A 420 3.86 7.88 11.66
CA LEU A 420 3.07 8.56 10.62
C LEU A 420 3.47 10.04 10.48
N SER A 421 3.82 10.68 11.59
CA SER A 421 4.16 12.11 11.61
C SER A 421 5.44 12.44 10.83
N GLU A 422 6.29 11.46 10.59
CA GLU A 422 7.54 11.62 9.83
C GLU A 422 7.31 11.78 8.31
N LEU A 423 6.10 11.47 7.82
CA LEU A 423 5.75 11.57 6.41
C LEU A 423 5.22 12.95 5.99
N VAL A 424 4.94 13.86 6.93
CA VAL A 424 4.21 15.13 6.70
C VAL A 424 4.93 16.36 7.20
#